data_AF-A0A821JUU1-F1
#
_entry.id   AF-A0A821JUU1-F1
#
_cell.length_a   1.000
_cell.length_b   1.000
_cell.length_c   1.000
_cell.angle_alpha   90.00
_cell.angle_beta   90.00
_cell.angle_gamma   90.00
#
_symmetry.space_group_name_H-M   'P 1'
#
loop_
_entity.id
_entity.type
_entity.pdbx_description
1 polymer ?
#
loop_
_entity_poly.entity_id
_entity_poly.type
_entity_poly.pdbx_seq_one_letter_code
_entity_poly.pdbx_strand_id
1 'polypeptide(L)'
;IYNTNICEEDGIRYYGDIGLIAMVNSVQYVNNRLGIDKPKRGVGSLLYGIMRSLNDEKLMGWRYTFMENEGFWTYMQTQIQEFFAGKFAYW
;
A
#
# COMPACT_ATOMS: atom_id res chain seq x y z
N ILE A 1 29.38 0.87 -9.17
CA ILE A 1 28.43 1.85 -8.61
C ILE A 1 27.15 1.69 -9.41
N TYR A 2 26.10 1.09 -8.85
CA TYR A 2 24.82 1.00 -9.55
C TYR A 2 24.26 2.42 -9.67
N ASN A 3 24.16 2.95 -10.88
CA ASN A 3 23.34 4.13 -11.16
C ASN A 3 21.88 3.71 -11.00
N THR A 4 21.39 3.66 -9.76
CA THR A 4 19.98 3.49 -9.49
C THR A 4 19.32 4.81 -9.83
N ASN A 5 18.70 4.90 -11.01
CA ASN A 5 17.79 6.00 -11.32
C ASN A 5 16.65 5.94 -10.29
N ILE A 6 16.73 6.78 -9.27
CA ILE A 6 15.69 6.91 -8.26
C ILE A 6 14.61 7.79 -8.87
N CYS A 7 13.41 7.22 -9.03
CA CYS A 7 12.23 7.95 -9.50
C CYS A 7 11.19 8.00 -8.37
N GLU A 8 10.57 9.15 -8.15
CA GLU A 8 9.51 9.31 -7.16
C GLU A 8 8.21 9.75 -7.85
N GLU A 9 7.14 8.98 -7.66
CA GLU A 9 5.83 9.21 -8.26
C GLU A 9 4.75 8.82 -7.25
N ASP A 10 3.78 9.70 -6.99
CA ASP A 10 2.64 9.46 -6.09
C ASP A 10 3.00 8.92 -4.70
N GLY A 11 4.16 9.32 -4.17
CA GLY A 11 4.69 8.87 -2.88
C GLY A 11 5.28 7.46 -2.88
N ILE A 12 5.60 6.95 -4.07
CA ILE A 12 6.32 5.70 -4.30
C ILE A 12 7.72 6.06 -4.79
N ARG A 13 8.74 5.45 -4.20
CA ARG A 13 10.12 5.57 -4.64
C ARG A 13 10.56 4.28 -5.32
N TYR A 14 10.96 4.39 -6.58
CA TYR A 14 11.46 3.29 -7.41
C TYR A 14 12.98 3.28 -7.41
N TYR A 15 13.57 2.09 -7.33
CA TYR A 15 15.01 1.85 -7.38
C TYR A 15 15.35 1.10 -8.67
N GLY A 16 15.30 1.81 -9.80
CA GLY A 16 15.33 1.18 -11.13
C GLY A 16 14.25 0.10 -11.23
N ASP A 17 14.63 -1.07 -11.75
CA ASP A 17 13.74 -2.22 -11.93
C ASP A 17 13.82 -3.24 -10.78
N ILE A 18 14.52 -2.89 -9.69
CA ILE A 18 14.89 -3.84 -8.62
C ILE A 18 13.89 -3.80 -7.46
N GLY A 19 13.27 -2.65 -7.20
CA GLY A 19 12.33 -2.52 -6.09
C GLY A 19 11.63 -1.18 -6.02
N LEU A 20 10.56 -1.15 -5.22
CA LEU A 20 9.81 0.05 -4.89
C LEU A 20 9.59 0.15 -3.38
N ILE A 21 9.46 1.37 -2.88
CA ILE A 21 9.09 1.69 -1.50
C ILE A 21 7.87 2.60 -1.53
N ALA A 22 6.83 2.24 -0.80
CA ALA A 22 5.66 3.10 -0.59
C ALA A 22 5.32 3.15 0.90
N MET A 23 4.99 4.35 1.40
CA MET A 23 4.47 4.51 2.75
C MET A 23 2.96 4.26 2.72
N VAL A 24 2.51 3.24 3.44
CA VAL A 24 1.10 2.84 3.50
C VAL A 24 0.57 3.02 4.91
N ASN A 25 -0.48 3.82 5.05
CA ASN A 25 -1.26 3.97 6.27
C ASN A 25 -2.71 3.57 5.98
N SER A 26 -3.15 2.48 6.60
CA SER A 26 -4.52 1.96 6.46
C SER A 26 -5.55 2.78 7.27
N VAL A 27 -5.09 3.49 8.30
CA VAL A 27 -5.83 4.46 9.13
C VAL A 27 -4.98 5.71 9.35
N GLN A 28 -5.57 6.81 9.79
CA GLN A 28 -4.78 7.99 10.18
C GLN A 28 -3.90 7.63 11.38
N TYR A 29 -2.60 7.91 11.28
CA TYR A 29 -1.64 7.72 12.35
C TYR A 29 -1.32 9.07 12.99
N VAL A 30 -1.63 9.21 14.28
CA VAL A 30 -1.38 10.43 15.05
C VAL A 30 -0.52 10.11 16.28
N ASN A 31 0.59 10.82 16.44
CA ASN A 31 1.43 10.80 17.63
C ASN A 31 1.71 12.23 18.10
N ASN A 32 0.92 12.69 19.06
CA ASN A 32 0.99 14.05 19.60
C ASN A 32 2.32 14.36 20.31
N ARG A 33 2.99 13.35 20.88
CA ARG A 33 4.28 13.53 21.57
C ARG A 33 5.42 13.85 20.61
N LEU A 34 5.34 13.29 19.41
CA LEU A 34 6.33 13.48 18.34
C LEU A 34 5.85 14.47 17.27
N GLY A 35 4.66 15.05 17.41
CA GLY A 35 4.05 15.94 16.42
C GLY A 35 3.80 15.27 15.06
N ILE A 36 3.60 13.95 15.03
CA ILE A 36 3.37 13.21 13.78
C ILE A 36 1.87 13.11 13.52
N ASP A 37 1.43 13.59 12.36
CA ASP A 37 0.10 13.32 11.81
C ASP A 37 0.27 12.83 10.37
N LYS A 38 -0.18 11.61 10.11
CA LYS A 38 -0.13 10.99 8.78
C LYS A 38 -1.52 10.51 8.39
N PRO A 39 -2.11 11.05 7.29
CA PRO A 39 -3.43 10.63 6.84
C PRO A 39 -3.41 9.19 6.32
N LYS A 40 -4.60 8.59 6.24
CA LYS A 40 -4.81 7.32 5.52
C LYS A 40 -4.43 7.51 4.05
N ARG A 41 -3.39 6.82 3.57
CA ARG A 41 -2.88 6.93 2.19
C ARG A 41 -2.01 5.73 1.82
N GLY A 42 -1.73 5.59 0.52
CA GLY A 42 -0.63 4.75 0.04
C GLY A 42 -1.00 3.35 -0.46
N VAL A 43 -2.19 2.81 -0.12
CA VAL A 43 -2.63 1.51 -0.67
C VAL A 43 -2.81 1.59 -2.19
N GLY A 44 -3.55 2.61 -2.67
CA GLY A 44 -3.74 2.82 -4.11
C GLY A 44 -2.42 3.06 -4.84
N SER A 45 -1.54 3.90 -4.27
CA SER A 45 -0.19 4.12 -4.78
C SER A 45 0.59 2.81 -4.85
N LEU A 46 0.62 2.00 -3.79
CA LEU A 46 1.31 0.70 -3.79
C LEU A 46 0.78 -0.23 -4.89
N LEU A 47 -0.54 -0.35 -5.04
CA LEU A 47 -1.16 -1.17 -6.09
C LEU A 47 -0.76 -0.68 -7.49
N TYR A 48 -0.85 0.63 -7.73
CA TYR A 48 -0.41 1.23 -8.99
C TYR A 48 1.08 0.97 -9.25
N GLY A 49 1.92 1.13 -8.23
CA GLY A 49 3.35 0.92 -8.35
C GLY A 49 3.72 -0.52 -8.67
N ILE A 50 3.04 -1.49 -8.06
CA ILE A 50 3.17 -2.90 -8.42
C ILE A 50 2.76 -3.08 -9.88
N MET A 51 1.59 -2.60 -10.30
CA MET A 51 1.10 -2.73 -11.67
C MET A 51 2.07 -2.16 -12.70
N ARG A 52 2.63 -0.97 -12.45
CA ARG A 52 3.63 -0.31 -13.30
C ARG A 52 4.93 -1.12 -13.42
N SER A 53 5.27 -1.90 -12.40
CA SER A 53 6.51 -2.68 -12.34
C SER A 53 6.40 -4.05 -13.02
N LEU A 54 5.19 -4.45 -13.44
CA LEU A 54 4.94 -5.73 -14.09
C LEU A 54 4.95 -5.59 -15.62
N ASN A 55 5.41 -6.63 -16.31
CA ASN A 55 5.20 -6.76 -17.75
C ASN A 55 3.75 -7.14 -18.06
N ASP A 56 3.33 -7.01 -19.32
CA ASP A 56 1.93 -7.17 -19.73
C ASP A 56 1.31 -8.52 -19.31
N GLU A 57 2.06 -9.62 -19.45
CA GLU A 57 1.61 -10.96 -19.07
C GLU A 57 1.33 -11.06 -17.57
N LYS A 58 2.28 -10.61 -16.73
CA LYS A 58 2.12 -10.64 -15.26
C LYS A 58 1.10 -9.62 -14.78
N LEU A 59 0.97 -8.49 -15.45
CA LEU A 59 -0.02 -7.47 -15.15
C LEU A 59 -1.44 -8.02 -15.33
N MET A 60 -1.68 -8.81 -16.38
CA MET A 60 -2.99 -9.45 -16.60
C MET A 60 -3.29 -10.47 -15.50
N GLY A 61 -2.32 -11.32 -15.13
CA GLY A 61 -2.47 -12.24 -14.00
C GLY A 61 -2.76 -11.52 -12.69
N TRP A 62 -2.02 -10.43 -12.42
CA TRP A 62 -2.21 -9.62 -11.22
C TRP A 62 -3.60 -8.98 -11.16
N ARG A 63 -4.09 -8.41 -12.26
CA ARG A 63 -5.45 -7.84 -12.35
C ARG A 63 -6.51 -8.91 -12.07
N TYR A 64 -6.36 -10.09 -12.65
CA TYR A 64 -7.30 -11.19 -12.47
C TYR A 64 -7.32 -11.67 -11.01
N THR A 65 -6.14 -11.92 -10.42
CA THR A 65 -6.03 -12.28 -8.99
C THR A 65 -6.62 -11.21 -8.08
N PHE A 66 -6.37 -9.92 -8.37
CA PHE A 66 -6.92 -8.83 -7.57
C PHE A 66 -8.45 -8.81 -7.61
N MET A 67 -9.05 -9.00 -8.79
CA MET A 67 -10.50 -9.03 -8.98
C MET A 67 -11.15 -10.26 -8.33
N GLU A 68 -10.61 -11.47 -8.53
CA GLU A 68 -11.17 -12.69 -7.93
C GLU A 68 -11.15 -12.66 -6.39
N ASN A 69 -10.21 -11.90 -5.81
CA ASN A 69 -10.05 -11.79 -4.37
C ASN A 69 -10.67 -10.50 -3.79
N GLU A 70 -11.50 -9.78 -4.54
CA GLU A 70 -12.14 -8.53 -4.08
C GLU A 70 -12.83 -8.69 -2.72
N GLY A 71 -13.55 -9.80 -2.53
CA GLY A 71 -14.22 -10.11 -1.27
C GLY A 71 -13.25 -10.25 -0.10
N PHE A 72 -12.10 -10.89 -0.32
CA PHE A 72 -11.03 -10.99 0.68
C PHE A 72 -10.46 -9.61 1.03
N TRP A 73 -10.15 -8.77 0.03
CA TRP A 73 -9.60 -7.43 0.24
C TRP A 73 -10.57 -6.53 1.01
N THR A 74 -11.86 -6.60 0.67
CA THR A 74 -12.93 -5.86 1.35
C THR A 74 -13.11 -6.31 2.79
N TYR A 75 -13.09 -7.63 3.02
CA TYR A 75 -13.14 -8.21 4.36
C TYR A 75 -11.95 -7.75 5.21
N MET A 76 -10.73 -7.86 4.69
CA MET A 76 -9.51 -7.42 5.38
C MET A 76 -9.53 -5.93 5.71
N GLN A 77 -10.01 -5.09 4.78
CA GLN A 77 -10.18 -3.66 5.04
C GLN A 77 -11.16 -3.39 6.18
N THR A 78 -12.27 -4.14 6.23
CA THR A 78 -13.23 -4.07 7.34
C THR A 78 -12.58 -4.48 8.67
N GLN A 79 -11.86 -5.60 8.71
CA GLN A 79 -11.20 -6.08 9.93
C GLN A 79 -10.18 -5.08 10.47
N ILE A 80 -9.39 -4.44 9.59
CA ILE A 80 -8.44 -3.39 9.99
C ILE A 80 -9.19 -2.20 10.60
N GLN A 81 -10.28 -1.75 9.98
CA GLN A 81 -11.08 -0.65 10.52
C GLN A 81 -11.67 -0.99 11.89
N GLU A 82 -12.19 -2.21 12.08
CA GLU A 82 -12.76 -2.65 13.35
C GLU A 82 -11.70 -2.77 14.46
N PHE A 83 -10.51 -3.29 14.13
CA PHE A 83 -9.37 -3.35 15.05
C PHE A 83 -9.01 -1.96 15.59
N PHE A 84 -8.83 -0.99 14.70
CA PHE A 84 -8.46 0.38 15.10
C PHE A 84 -9.62 1.19 15.68
N ALA A 85 -10.88 0.83 15.39
CA ALA A 85 -12.06 1.42 16.03
C ALA A 85 -12.31 0.91 17.47
N GLY A 86 -11.47 0.00 17.97
CA GLY A 86 -11.56 -0.52 19.33
C GLY A 86 -12.61 -1.61 19.53
N LYS A 87 -13.20 -2.18 18.46
CA LYS A 87 -14.13 -3.32 18.58
C LYS A 87 -13.47 -4.59 19.14
N PHE A 88 -12.14 -4.66 19.10
CA PHE A 88 -11.34 -5.77 19.65
C PHE A 88 -10.50 -5.37 20.89
N ALA A 89 -10.77 -4.21 21.50
CA ALA A 89 -10.00 -3.67 22.63
C ALA A 89 -10.35 -4.28 24.00
N TYR A 90 -10.68 -5.58 24.04
CA TYR A 90 -10.90 -6.33 25.27
C TYR A 90 -10.02 -7.59 25.30
N TRP A 91 -8.73 -7.42 25.54
CA TRP A 91 -7.85 -8.43 26.13
C TRP A 91 -6.79 -7.74 26.98
#